data_AF-A0A2M7TSU9-F1
#
_entry.id   AF-A0A2M7TSU9-F1
#
_cell.length_a   1.000
_cell.length_b   1.000
_cell.length_c   1.000
_cell.angle_alpha   90.00
_cell.angle_beta   90.00
_cell.angle_gamma   90.00
#
_symmetry.space_group_name_H-M   'P 1'
#
loop_
_entity.id
_entity.type
_entity.pdbx_description
1 polymer ?
#
loop_
_entity_poly.entity_id
_entity_poly.type
_entity_poly.pdbx_seq_one_letter_code
_entity_poly.pdbx_strand_id
1 'polypeptide(L)'
;MVVGRYWVYVLLSNKDKRFYVGMTTDLTRRWKEHFSGKVKSTMNRRPLKLIHYEYFVCRGDARSREVFLKSGFGRDRLKQCLKNTLEGLAVEKKVKIG
;
A
#
# COMPACT_ATOMS: atom_id res chain seq x y z
N MET A 1 -0.14 4.62 28.28
CA MET A 1 -0.21 4.44 26.81
C MET A 1 0.69 5.47 26.15
N VAL A 2 1.65 5.06 25.33
CA VAL A 2 2.43 6.01 24.54
C VAL A 2 1.70 6.24 23.22
N VAL A 3 1.23 7.48 23.03
CA VAL A 3 0.56 7.93 21.81
C VAL A 3 1.63 8.24 20.77
N GLY A 4 1.62 7.54 19.65
CA GLY A 4 2.56 7.75 18.53
C GLY A 4 1.83 8.06 17.23
N ARG A 5 2.57 8.11 16.13
CA ARG A 5 2.03 8.31 14.77
C ARG A 5 2.50 7.15 13.90
N TYR A 6 1.58 6.30 13.49
CA TYR A 6 1.87 5.12 12.67
C TYR A 6 0.93 5.07 11.49
N TRP A 7 1.47 4.68 10.33
CA TRP A 7 0.70 4.48 9.11
C TRP A 7 0.90 3.06 8.63
N VAL A 8 -0.21 2.37 8.36
CA VAL A 8 -0.21 1.15 7.53
C VAL A 8 -0.58 1.58 6.12
N TYR A 9 0.21 1.19 5.12
CA TYR A 9 0.03 1.65 3.75
C TYR A 9 0.04 0.50 2.75
N VAL A 10 -0.64 0.71 1.63
CA VAL A 10 -0.77 -0.25 0.53
C VAL A 10 -0.30 0.38 -0.77
N LEU A 11 0.72 -0.22 -1.36
CA LEU A 11 1.17 0.11 -2.70
C LEU A 11 0.68 -0.94 -3.70
N LEU A 12 0.26 -0.52 -4.88
CA LEU A 12 -0.01 -1.38 -6.03
C LEU A 12 1.12 -1.25 -7.04
N SER A 13 1.73 -2.38 -7.41
CA SER A 13 2.65 -2.42 -8.54
C SER A 13 1.90 -2.40 -9.86
N ASN A 14 2.29 -1.49 -10.76
CA ASN A 14 1.79 -1.50 -12.11
C ASN A 14 2.40 -2.62 -12.97
N LYS A 15 3.54 -3.18 -12.55
CA LYS A 15 4.27 -4.25 -13.23
C LYS A 15 3.65 -5.62 -12.94
N ASP A 16 3.57 -6.00 -11.67
CA ASP A 16 3.09 -7.35 -11.28
C ASP A 16 1.64 -7.40 -10.79
N LYS A 17 0.97 -6.25 -10.70
CA LYS A 17 -0.42 -6.09 -10.21
C LYS A 17 -0.64 -6.60 -8.78
N ARG A 18 0.42 -6.82 -8.01
CA ARG A 18 0.32 -7.27 -6.62
C ARG A 18 0.45 -6.10 -5.66
N PHE A 19 -0.17 -6.26 -4.50
CA PHE A 19 -0.03 -5.32 -3.40
C PHE A 19 1.33 -5.44 -2.72
N TYR A 20 1.75 -4.36 -2.07
CA TYR A 20 2.76 -4.34 -1.03
C TYR A 20 2.15 -3.63 0.17
N VAL A 21 2.24 -4.26 1.34
CA VAL A 21 1.72 -3.71 2.59
C VAL A 21 2.90 -3.45 3.52
N GLY A 22 2.97 -2.26 4.09
CA GLY A 22 3.99 -1.88 5.05
C GLY A 22 3.47 -0.98 6.15
N MET A 23 4.30 -0.74 7.15
CA MET A 23 4.05 0.21 8.22
C MET A 23 5.21 1.21 8.35
N THR A 24 4.93 2.45 8.72
CA THR A 24 5.94 3.50 8.92
C THR A 24 5.47 4.54 9.93
N THR A 25 6.40 5.31 10.50
CA THR A 25 6.13 6.52 11.29
C THR A 25 6.21 7.81 10.44
N ASP A 26 6.53 7.67 9.16
CA ASP A 26 6.58 8.77 8.18
C ASP A 26 6.17 8.20 6.80
N LEU A 27 4.94 8.49 6.40
CA LEU A 27 4.37 8.00 5.14
C LEU A 27 5.03 8.66 3.92
N THR A 28 5.29 9.96 3.98
CA THR A 28 5.84 10.74 2.87
C THR A 28 7.26 10.31 2.55
N ARG A 29 8.13 10.19 3.56
CA ARG A 29 9.49 9.68 3.38
C ARG A 29 9.46 8.27 2.80
N ARG A 30 8.63 7.39 3.36
CA ARG A 30 8.56 5.99 2.94
C ARG A 30 8.07 5.85 1.50
N TRP A 31 7.08 6.65 1.10
CA TRP A 31 6.61 6.70 -0.28
C TRP A 31 7.71 7.13 -1.25
N LYS A 32 8.48 8.19 -0.91
CA LYS A 32 9.63 8.64 -1.72
C LYS A 32 10.73 7.58 -1.85
N GLU A 33 11.00 6.80 -0.80
CA GLU A 33 11.95 5.69 -0.85
C GLU A 33 11.50 4.58 -1.82
N HIS A 34 10.23 4.20 -1.76
CA HIS A 34 9.65 3.22 -2.69
C HIS A 34 9.68 3.72 -4.14
N PHE A 35 9.33 5.00 -4.35
CA PHE A 35 9.35 5.63 -5.67
C PHE A 35 10.77 5.68 -6.26
N SER A 36 11.75 6.12 -5.47
CA SER A 36 13.17 6.19 -5.88
C SER A 36 13.86 4.82 -5.97
N GLY A 37 13.21 3.73 -5.55
CA GLY A 37 13.77 2.38 -5.64
C GLY A 37 14.76 2.01 -4.55
N LYS A 38 14.83 2.81 -3.48
CA LYS A 38 15.72 2.57 -2.35
C LYS A 38 15.27 1.38 -1.48
N VAL A 39 14.08 0.83 -1.73
CA VAL A 39 13.51 -0.31 -0.98
C VAL A 39 13.64 -1.60 -1.77
N LYS A 40 14.60 -2.47 -1.37
CA LYS A 40 14.93 -3.76 -2.02
C LYS A 40 13.70 -4.59 -2.41
N SER A 41 12.73 -4.74 -1.50
CA SER A 41 11.53 -5.58 -1.70
C SER A 41 10.55 -5.08 -2.77
N THR A 42 10.71 -3.84 -3.24
CA THR A 42 9.81 -3.22 -4.22
C THR A 42 10.54 -2.56 -5.39
N MET A 43 11.86 -2.41 -5.31
CA MET A 43 12.70 -1.78 -6.33
C MET A 43 12.45 -2.36 -7.73
N ASN A 44 12.34 -3.69 -7.84
CA ASN A 44 12.13 -4.41 -9.11
C ASN A 44 10.66 -4.51 -9.54
N ARG A 45 9.75 -4.00 -8.69
CA ARG A 45 8.28 -4.03 -8.86
C ARG A 45 7.71 -2.67 -9.27
N ARG A 46 8.56 -1.67 -9.51
CA ARG A 46 8.14 -0.33 -9.94
C ARG A 46 7.57 -0.34 -11.38
N PRO A 47 6.75 0.67 -11.75
CA PRO A 47 6.27 1.76 -10.90
C PRO A 47 5.20 1.30 -9.90
N LEU A 48 5.15 1.97 -8.74
CA LEU A 48 4.22 1.69 -7.63
C LEU A 48 3.27 2.88 -7.44
N LYS A 49 1.97 2.63 -7.19
CA LYS A 49 0.98 3.65 -6.82
C LYS A 49 0.57 3.43 -5.37
N LEU A 50 0.58 4.47 -4.55
CA LEU A 50 -0.03 4.43 -3.21
C LEU A 50 -1.55 4.47 -3.40
N ILE A 51 -2.26 3.43 -2.98
CA ILE A 51 -3.70 3.29 -3.23
C ILE A 51 -4.54 3.35 -1.96
N HIS A 52 -3.92 3.18 -0.78
CA HIS A 52 -4.59 3.19 0.51
C HIS A 52 -3.59 3.40 1.64
N TYR A 53 -4.03 4.05 2.73
CA TYR A 53 -3.31 4.06 4.01
C TYR A 53 -4.29 4.25 5.18
N GLU A 54 -3.88 3.81 6.37
CA GLU A 54 -4.62 3.92 7.61
C GLU A 54 -3.71 4.51 8.70
N TYR A 55 -4.23 5.45 9.49
CA TYR A 55 -3.51 6.10 10.59
C TYR A 55 -3.84 5.47 11.93
N PHE A 56 -2.82 5.27 12.75
CA PHE A 56 -2.92 4.68 14.08
C PHE A 56 -2.10 5.48 15.08
N VAL A 57 -2.65 5.60 16.30
CA VAL A 57 -1.94 6.18 17.44
C VAL A 57 -1.19 5.15 18.28
N CYS A 58 -1.62 3.89 18.22
CA CYS A 58 -0.99 2.76 18.90
C CYS A 58 -0.16 1.94 17.91
N ARG A 59 1.10 1.67 18.25
CA ARG A 59 1.99 0.84 17.43
C ARG A 59 1.47 -0.59 17.29
N GLY A 60 0.89 -1.13 18.38
CA GLY A 60 0.35 -2.48 18.43
C GLY A 60 -0.79 -2.66 17.42
N ASP A 61 -1.75 -1.74 17.41
CA ASP A 61 -2.90 -1.77 16.50
C ASP A 61 -2.45 -1.65 15.04
N ALA A 62 -1.52 -0.73 14.76
CA ALA A 62 -0.92 -0.58 13.45
C ALA A 62 -0.23 -1.87 12.98
N ARG A 63 0.50 -2.55 13.88
CA ARG A 63 1.18 -3.81 13.58
C ARG A 63 0.19 -4.93 13.34
N SER A 64 -0.83 -5.08 14.17
CA SER A 64 -1.90 -6.07 14.01
C SER A 64 -2.62 -5.88 12.68
N ARG A 65 -2.89 -4.62 12.31
CA ARG A 65 -3.49 -4.29 11.02
C ARG A 65 -2.59 -4.63 9.84
N GLU A 66 -1.29 -4.28 9.91
CA GLU A 66 -0.31 -4.63 8.87
C GLU A 66 -0.26 -6.15 8.64
N VAL A 67 -0.22 -6.93 9.72
CA VAL A 67 -0.22 -8.41 9.65
C VAL A 67 -1.52 -8.93 9.04
N PHE A 68 -2.67 -8.42 9.48
CA PHE A 68 -3.97 -8.77 8.92
C PHE A 68 -4.01 -8.51 7.41
N LEU A 69 -3.63 -7.32 6.96
CA LEU A 69 -3.62 -6.97 5.53
C LEU A 69 -2.60 -7.76 4.70
N LYS A 70 -1.60 -8.39 5.34
CA LYS A 70 -0.67 -9.33 4.68
C LYS A 70 -1.22 -10.75 4.59
N SER A 71 -2.28 -11.10 5.33
CA SER A 71 -2.95 -12.40 5.22
C SER A 71 -3.76 -12.53 3.90
N GLY A 72 -4.14 -13.75 3.52
CA GLY A 72 -5.01 -13.97 2.37
C GLY A 72 -6.36 -13.26 2.54
N PHE A 73 -7.05 -13.54 3.64
CA PHE A 73 -8.34 -12.94 3.96
C PHE A 73 -8.30 -11.40 4.01
N GLY A 74 -7.27 -10.83 4.64
CA GLY A 74 -7.13 -9.38 4.69
C GLY A 74 -6.89 -8.74 3.32
N ARG A 75 -6.15 -9.41 2.42
CA ARG A 75 -5.98 -8.94 1.04
C ARG A 75 -7.28 -8.98 0.26
N ASP A 76 -8.11 -10.01 0.43
CA ASP A 76 -9.37 -10.12 -0.31
C ASP A 76 -10.39 -9.10 0.20
N ARG A 77 -10.46 -8.89 1.52
CA ARG A 77 -11.24 -7.78 2.10
C ARG A 77 -10.76 -6.43 1.57
N LEU A 78 -9.44 -6.22 1.46
CA LEU A 78 -8.88 -4.99 0.91
C LEU A 78 -9.27 -4.78 -0.56
N LYS A 79 -9.23 -5.82 -1.39
CA LYS A 79 -9.70 -5.74 -2.79
C LYS A 79 -11.16 -5.35 -2.87
N GLN A 80 -12.00 -5.92 -2.01
CA GLN A 80 -13.43 -5.60 -1.96
C GLN A 80 -13.65 -4.13 -1.56
N CYS A 81 -12.98 -3.66 -0.51
CA CYS A 81 -13.06 -2.26 -0.07
C CYS A 81 -12.55 -1.27 -1.14
N LEU A 82 -11.53 -1.66 -1.91
CA LEU A 82 -10.90 -0.81 -2.93
C LEU A 82 -11.41 -1.11 -4.35
N LYS A 83 -12.54 -1.78 -4.51
CA LYS A 83 -13.07 -2.21 -5.83
C LYS A 83 -13.07 -1.06 -6.85
N ASN A 84 -13.71 0.06 -6.51
CA ASN A 84 -13.84 1.21 -7.41
C ASN A 84 -12.48 1.85 -7.73
N THR A 85 -11.59 1.93 -6.73
CA THR A 85 -10.21 2.39 -6.95
C THR A 85 -9.49 1.50 -7.94
N LEU A 86 -9.56 0.18 -7.78
CA LEU A 86 -8.89 -0.78 -8.66
C LEU A 86 -9.46 -0.76 -10.08
N GLU A 87 -10.78 -0.64 -10.22
CA GLU A 87 -11.47 -0.50 -11.50
C GLU A 87 -11.04 0.78 -12.23
N GLY A 88 -11.04 1.93 -11.54
CA GLY A 88 -10.59 3.20 -12.12
C GLY A 88 -9.13 3.15 -12.62
N LEU A 89 -8.24 2.50 -11.86
CA LEU A 89 -6.84 2.31 -12.25
C LEU A 89 -6.66 1.37 -13.46
N ALA A 90 -7.62 0.48 -13.73
CA ALA A 90 -7.61 -0.37 -14.92
C ALA A 90 -8.05 0.41 -16.16
N VAL A 91 -9.03 1.32 -16.00
CA VAL A 91 -9.52 2.20 -17.09
C VAL A 91 -8.44 3.21 -17.50
N GLU A 92 -7.79 3.89 -16.55
CA GLU A 92 -6.68 4.83 -16.81
C GLU A 92 -5.58 4.23 -17.71
N LYS A 93 -5.37 2.90 -17.64
CA LYS A 93 -4.36 2.22 -18.45
C LYS A 93 -4.82 1.98 -19.89
N LYS A 94 -6.10 1.68 -20.12
CA LYS A 94 -6.64 1.46 -21.46
C LYS A 94 -6.62 2.75 -22.30
N VAL A 95 -6.93 3.88 -21.67
CA VAL A 95 -6.93 5.21 -22.33
C VAL A 95 -5.53 5.64 -22.78
N LYS A 96 -4.46 5.19 -22.13
CA LYS A 96 -3.08 5.57 -22.48
C LYS A 96 -2.44 4.71 -23.58
N ILE A 97 -3.12 3.66 -24.04
CA ILE A 97 -2.59 2.70 -25.02
C ILE A 97 -3.36 2.79 -26.37
N GLY A 98 -4.52 3.45 -26.40
CA GLY A 98 -5.20 3.86 -27.62
C GLY A 98 -4.88 5.30 -27.97
#